data_AF-A0A6J5EL98-F1
#
_entry.id   AF-A0A6J5EL98-F1
#
_cell.length_a   1.000
_cell.length_b   1.000
_cell.length_c   1.000
_cell.angle_alpha   90.00
_cell.angle_beta   90.00
_cell.angle_gamma   90.00
#
_symmetry.space_group_name_H-M   'P 1'
#
loop_
_entity.id
_entity.type
_entity.pdbx_description
1 polymer ?
#
loop_
_entity_poly.entity_id
_entity_poly.type
_entity_poly.pdbx_seq_one_letter_code
_entity_poly.pdbx_strand_id
1 'polypeptide(L)' 'MAEMALSELRRARGMSQEELAVVLHVKQPSIAKFEQRADSYVSTLRDHIRGLGGELDIIARFPEGEVKITNFGVFSSKA' A
#
# COMPACT_ATOMS: atom_id res chain seq x y z
N MET A 1 -0.51 -8.33 -14.42
CA MET A 1 -0.95 -7.34 -13.42
C MET A 1 0.31 -6.72 -12.85
N ALA A 2 0.39 -5.39 -12.71
CA ALA A 2 1.58 -4.76 -12.14
C ALA A 2 1.55 -4.89 -10.60
N GLU A 3 2.73 -5.02 -10.00
CA GLU A 3 2.93 -5.17 -8.55
C GLU A 3 3.85 -4.08 -8.06
N MET A 4 3.37 -3.21 -7.14
CA MET A 4 4.10 -2.01 -6.73
C MET A 4 3.81 -1.63 -5.28
N ALA A 5 4.73 -0.92 -4.63
CA ALA A 5 4.46 -0.26 -3.37
C ALA A 5 3.50 0.94 -3.50
N LEU A 6 2.89 1.41 -2.40
CA LEU A 6 2.05 2.62 -2.44
C LEU A 6 2.80 3.86 -2.95
N SER A 7 4.05 4.03 -2.49
CA SER A 7 4.92 5.13 -2.91
C SER A 7 5.32 5.01 -4.39
N GLU A 8 5.58 3.80 -4.86
CA GLU A 8 5.88 3.50 -6.26
C GLU A 8 4.66 3.70 -7.16
N LEU A 9 3.49 3.25 -6.72
CA LEU A 9 2.22 3.46 -7.41
C LEU A 9 1.93 4.95 -7.58
N ARG A 10 2.08 5.75 -6.51
CA ARG A 10 1.92 7.21 -6.58
C ARG A 10 2.89 7.83 -7.58
N ARG A 11 4.16 7.43 -7.57
CA ARG A 11 5.18 7.90 -8.53
C ARG A 11 4.89 7.46 -9.96
N ALA A 12 4.40 6.24 -10.17
CA ALA A 12 4.01 5.72 -11.48
C ALA A 12 2.82 6.49 -12.07
N ARG A 13 2.00 7.10 -11.21
CA ARG A 13 0.93 8.05 -11.62
C ARG A 13 1.42 9.49 -11.77
N GLY A 14 2.73 9.73 -11.70
CA GLY A 14 3.33 11.05 -11.88
C GLY A 14 3.08 12.03 -10.74
N MET A 15 2.69 11.54 -9.55
CA MET A 15 2.34 12.41 -8.42
C MET A 15 3.45 12.46 -7.37
N SER A 16 3.76 13.66 -6.89
CA SER A 16 4.50 13.94 -5.65
C SER A 16 3.64 13.69 -4.41
N GLN A 17 4.25 13.68 -3.22
CA GLN A 17 3.49 13.55 -1.97
C GLN A 17 2.68 14.82 -1.70
N GLU A 18 3.20 15.97 -2.11
CA GLU A 18 2.57 17.28 -2.02
C GLU A 18 1.32 17.36 -2.89
N GLU A 19 1.40 16.92 -4.15
CA GLU A 19 0.25 16.90 -5.07
C GLU A 19 -0.85 15.97 -4.55
N LEU A 20 -0.48 14.78 -4.07
CA LEU A 20 -1.47 13.87 -3.48
C LEU A 20 -2.08 14.46 -2.19
N ALA A 21 -1.29 15.18 -1.39
CA ALA A 21 -1.78 15.83 -0.17
C ALA A 21 -2.83 16.91 -0.49
N VAL A 22 -2.62 17.68 -1.57
CA VAL A 22 -3.59 18.66 -2.05
C VAL A 22 -4.90 17.98 -2.46
N VAL A 23 -4.82 16.91 -3.27
CA VAL A 23 -5.99 16.14 -3.72
C VAL A 23 -6.77 15.55 -2.56
N LEU A 24 -6.08 15.07 -1.52
CA LEU A 24 -6.69 14.44 -0.35
C LEU A 24 -7.03 15.44 0.78
N HIS A 25 -6.79 16.74 0.58
CA HIS A 25 -6.98 17.79 1.59
C HIS A 25 -6.27 17.50 2.93
N VAL A 26 -5.06 16.94 2.86
CA VAL A 26 -4.21 16.66 4.02
C VAL A 26 -2.86 17.36 3.89
N LYS A 27 -2.04 17.29 4.94
CA LYS A 27 -0.65 17.76 4.86
C LYS A 27 0.24 16.68 4.25
N GLN A 28 1.26 17.09 3.50
CA GLN A 28 2.23 16.16 2.91
C GLN A 28 2.84 15.16 3.91
N PRO A 29 3.19 15.54 5.16
CA PRO A 29 3.70 14.58 6.13
C PRO A 29 2.68 13.48 6.50
N SER A 30 1.38 13.73 6.32
CA SER A 30 0.34 12.71 6.49
C SER A 30 0.39 11.66 5.39
N ILE A 31 0.75 12.03 4.16
CA ILE A 31 0.94 11.08 3.05
C ILE A 31 2.15 10.18 3.32
N ALA A 32 3.29 10.77 3.68
CA ALA A 32 4.49 10.00 4.01
C ALA A 32 4.26 9.03 5.18
N LYS A 33 3.58 9.50 6.25
CA LYS A 33 3.22 8.65 7.40
C LYS A 33 2.23 7.56 7.01
N PHE A 34 1.28 7.85 6.12
CA PHE A 34 0.31 6.86 5.66
C PHE A 34 1.01 5.76 4.83
N GLU A 35 1.83 6.15 3.85
CA GLU A 35 2.60 5.19 3.03
C GLU A 35 3.46 4.26 3.90
N GLN A 36 4.01 4.76 5.01
CA GLN A 36 4.77 3.96 5.98
C GLN A 36 3.90 3.12 6.93
N ARG A 37 2.85 3.68 7.54
CA ARG A 37 2.02 2.97 8.53
C ARG A 37 1.13 1.91 7.90
N ALA A 38 0.69 2.13 6.66
CA ALA A 38 -0.12 1.16 5.94
C ALA A 38 0.63 -0.18 5.80
N ASP A 39 1.96 -0.16 5.66
CA ASP A 39 2.83 -1.36 5.70
C ASP A 39 2.50 -2.25 6.90
N SER A 40 2.68 -1.72 8.12
CA SER A 40 2.55 -2.47 9.37
C SER A 40 1.13 -2.96 9.69
N TYR A 41 0.10 -2.20 9.31
CA TYR A 41 -1.29 -2.63 9.54
C TYR A 41 -1.68 -3.79 8.62
N VAL A 42 -1.32 -3.68 7.34
CA VAL A 42 -1.66 -4.70 6.35
C VAL A 42 -0.82 -5.97 6.53
N SER A 43 0.45 -5.85 6.95
CA SER A 43 1.27 -7.03 7.29
C SER A 43 0.59 -7.87 8.38
N THR A 44 0.11 -7.19 9.44
CA THR A 44 -0.61 -7.83 10.54
C THR A 44 -1.88 -8.51 10.04
N LEU A 45 -2.70 -7.82 9.25
CA LEU A 45 -3.92 -8.39 8.69
C LEU A 45 -3.65 -9.59 7.78
N ARG A 46 -2.58 -9.54 6.99
CA ARG A 46 -2.14 -10.63 6.11
C ARG A 46 -1.78 -11.88 6.90
N ASP A 47 -1.03 -11.73 7.99
CA ASP A 47 -0.65 -12.84 8.86
C ASP A 47 -1.88 -13.48 9.52
N HIS A 48 -2.86 -12.68 9.93
CA HIS A 48 -4.14 -13.18 10.45
C HIS A 48 -4.90 -13.98 9.40
N ILE A 49 -5.07 -13.45 8.18
CA ILE A 49 -5.77 -14.13 7.08
C ILE A 49 -5.03 -15.43 6.69
N ARG A 50 -3.70 -15.43 6.67
CA ARG A 50 -2.92 -16.66 6.45
C ARG A 50 -3.08 -17.69 7.56
N GLY A 51 -3.14 -17.25 8.82
CA GLY A 51 -3.44 -18.13 9.96
C GLY A 51 -4.80 -18.82 9.83
N LEU A 52 -5.74 -18.22 9.08
CA LEU A 52 -7.04 -18.79 8.72
C LEU A 52 -7.02 -19.63 7.42
N GLY A 53 -5.86 -19.80 6.78
CA GLY A 53 -5.72 -20.53 5.51
C GLY A 53 -6.14 -19.73 4.27
N GLY A 54 -6.28 -18.41 4.39
CA GLY A 54 -6.63 -17.51 3.29
C GLY A 54 -5.46 -16.70 2.73
N GLU A 55 -5.75 -15.93 1.69
CA GLU A 55 -4.83 -14.98 1.06
C GLU A 55 -5.44 -13.57 1.07
N LEU A 56 -4.60 -12.55 1.26
CA LEU A 56 -5.01 -11.14 1.25
C LEU A 56 -4.32 -10.40 0.10
N ASP A 57 -5.13 -9.92 -0.83
CA ASP A 57 -4.70 -9.07 -1.94
C ASP A 57 -5.28 -7.66 -1.80
N ILE A 58 -4.43 -6.66 -1.99
CA ILE A 58 -4.84 -5.24 -2.07
C ILE A 58 -4.66 -4.79 -3.51
N ILE A 59 -5.77 -4.40 -4.15
CA ILE A 59 -5.82 -4.07 -5.57
C ILE A 59 -6.31 -2.63 -5.74
N ALA A 60 -5.48 -1.79 -6.37
CA ALA A 60 -5.88 -0.47 -6.84
C ALA A 60 -6.45 -0.59 -8.25
N ARG A 61 -7.70 -0.12 -8.45
CA ARG A 61 -8.40 -0.17 -9.74
C ARG A 61 -8.42 1.23 -10.36
N PHE A 62 -7.93 1.32 -11.59
CA PHE A 62 -7.93 2.53 -12.41
C PHE A 62 -8.65 2.26 -13.72
N PRO A 63 -9.07 3.30 -14.48
CA PRO A 63 -9.71 3.10 -15.79
C PRO A 63 -8.84 2.30 -16.77
N GLU A 64 -7.53 2.42 -16.67
CA GLU A 64 -6.54 1.75 -17.51
C GLU A 64 -6.13 0.35 -17.02
N GLY A 65 -6.59 -0.09 -15.83
CA GLY A 65 -6.33 -1.43 -15.32
C GLY A 65 -6.09 -1.52 -13.81
N GLU A 66 -5.60 -2.67 -13.38
CA GLU A 66 -5.44 -3.03 -11.97
C GLU A 66 -3.97 -3.18 -11.57
N VAL A 67 -3.64 -2.67 -10.38
CA VAL A 67 -2.32 -2.77 -9.77
C VAL A 67 -2.45 -3.43 -8.41
N LYS A 68 -1.71 -4.51 -8.18
CA LYS A 68 -1.61 -5.18 -6.88
C LYS A 68 -0.56 -4.47 -6.03
N ILE A 69 -0.90 -4.17 -4.78
CA ILE A 69 -0.03 -3.43 -3.86
C ILE A 69 0.78 -4.40 -3.01
N THR A 70 2.10 -4.31 -3.07
CA THR A 70 3.02 -5.32 -2.52
C THR A 70 3.85 -4.88 -1.31
N ASN A 71 3.89 -3.59 -0.98
CA ASN A 71 4.77 -3.06 0.08
C ASN A 71 4.41 -3.48 1.50
N PHE A 72 3.41 -4.35 1.67
CA PHE A 72 2.95 -4.84 2.96
C PHE A 72 3.72 -6.12 3.25
N GLY A 73 4.91 -5.98 3.83
CA GLY A 73 5.83 -7.09 4.05
C GLY A 73 5.22 -8.20 4.91
N VAL A 74 5.66 -9.43 4.73
CA VAL A 74 5.33 -10.52 5.66
C VAL A 74 6.19 -10.32 6.91
N PHE A 75 5.58 -10.22 8.09
CA PHE A 75 6.34 -10.34 9.33
C PHE A 75 6.73 -11.82 9.48
N SER A 76 7.84 -12.22 8.87
CA SER A 76 8.44 -13.51 9.18
C SER A 76 9.00 -13.42 10.60
N SER A 77 8.22 -13.88 11.58
CA SER A 77 8.73 -14.31 12.87
C SER A 77 9.91 -15.25 12.62
N LYS A 78 11.14 -14.77 12.86
CA LYS A 78 12.29 -15.66 13.00
C LYS A 78 12.12 -16.35 14.35
N ALA A 79 11.96 -17.66 14.29
CA ALA A 79 12.10 -18.58 15.42
C ALA A 79 13.46 -18.40 16.11
#